data_AF-A0A3N5G5S8-F1
#
_entry.id   AF-A0A3N5G5S8-F1
#
_cell.length_a   1.000
_cell.length_b   1.000
_cell.length_c   1.000
_cell.angle_alpha   90.00
_cell.angle_beta   90.00
_cell.angle_gamma   90.00
#
_symmetry.space_group_name_H-M   'P 1'
#
loop_
_entity.id
_entity.type
_entity.pdbx_description
1 polymer ?
#
loop_
_entity_poly.entity_id
_entity_poly.type
_entity_poly.pdbx_seq_one_letter_code
_entity_poly.pdbx_strand_id
1 'polypeptide(L)'
;MKALKGNPAQGLFGATLGFFAGFAAVALFGPTASRFQEAMGLSPMAVGFLVAMPALSGSLLRIPFSAWVDTTGGRKPFLVLLGLSLAGMLGLSLVITFFYPQGLT
;
A
#
# COMPACT_ATOMS: atom_id res chain seq x y z
N MET A 1 34.17 16.60 2.03
CA MET A 1 32.77 16.21 1.76
C MET A 1 31.89 16.75 2.88
N LYS A 2 30.95 17.67 2.59
CA LYS A 2 30.05 18.24 3.61
C LYS A 2 29.08 17.15 4.08
N ALA A 3 29.24 16.68 5.31
CA ALA A 3 28.27 15.80 5.95
C ALA A 3 26.94 16.57 6.08
N LEU A 4 25.97 16.23 5.25
CA LEU A 4 24.59 16.72 5.38
C LEU A 4 24.05 16.19 6.71
N LYS A 5 24.13 17.01 7.76
CA LYS A 5 23.57 16.74 9.08
C LYS A 5 22.04 16.91 8.99
N GLY A 6 21.37 15.95 8.37
CA GLY A 6 19.91 15.92 8.29
C GLY A 6 19.32 15.80 9.69
N ASN A 7 18.26 16.57 9.99
CA ASN A 7 17.60 16.52 11.29
C ASN A 7 16.94 15.14 11.48
N PRO A 8 17.40 14.30 12.43
CA PRO A 8 16.85 12.96 12.65
C PRO A 8 15.35 12.97 12.92
N ALA A 9 14.85 14.03 13.57
CA ALA A 9 13.43 14.20 13.84
C ALA A 9 12.60 14.36 12.56
N GLN A 10 13.11 15.06 11.55
CA GLN A 10 12.43 15.23 10.26
C GLN A 10 12.42 13.93 9.46
N GLY A 11 13.51 13.15 9.49
CA GLY A 11 13.58 11.84 8.86
C GLY A 11 12.60 10.84 9.50
N LEU A 12 12.55 10.80 10.83
CA LEU A 12 11.61 9.97 11.57
C LEU A 12 10.16 10.36 11.28
N PHE A 13 9.84 11.65 11.33
CA PHE A 13 8.49 12.14 11.07
C PHE A 13 8.01 11.82 9.65
N GLY A 14 8.89 12.02 8.65
CA GLY A 14 8.59 11.67 7.26
C GLY A 14 8.38 10.16 7.05
N ALA A 15 9.23 9.33 7.68
CA ALA A 15 9.09 7.88 7.62
C ALA A 15 7.79 7.40 8.28
N THR A 16 7.43 7.95 9.44
CA THR A 16 6.17 7.64 10.13
C THR A 16 4.96 8.01 9.27
N LEU A 17 4.96 9.20 8.66
CA LEU A 17 3.86 9.63 7.80
C LEU A 17 3.69 8.76 6.56
N GLY A 18 4.78 8.44 5.84
CA GLY A 18 4.61 7.58 4.65
C GLY A 18 4.40 6.11 5.00
N PHE A 19 4.88 5.62 6.15
CA PHE A 19 4.45 4.31 6.65
C PHE A 19 2.95 4.32 6.93
N PHE A 20 2.46 5.33 7.64
CA PHE A 20 1.03 5.48 7.93
C PHE A 20 0.19 5.54 6.65
N ALA A 21 0.56 6.39 5.69
CA ALA A 21 -0.15 6.52 4.43
C ALA A 21 -0.09 5.24 3.57
N GLY A 22 1.07 4.60 3.47
CA GLY A 22 1.22 3.35 2.71
C GLY A 22 0.48 2.18 3.35
N PHE A 23 0.48 2.09 4.68
CA PHE A 23 -0.18 1.00 5.40
C PHE A 23 -1.69 1.19 5.50
N ALA A 24 -2.18 2.44 5.47
CA ALA A 24 -3.61 2.74 5.44
C ALA A 24 -4.33 2.06 4.25
N ALA A 25 -3.69 2.02 3.09
CA ALA A 25 -4.25 1.34 1.91
C ALA A 25 -4.45 -0.17 2.14
N VAL A 26 -3.49 -0.84 2.80
CA VAL A 26 -3.61 -2.28 3.14
C VAL A 26 -4.64 -2.50 4.24
N ALA A 27 -4.67 -1.62 5.25
CA ALA A 27 -5.64 -1.69 6.34
C ALA A 27 -7.09 -1.51 5.86
N LEU A 28 -7.31 -0.73 4.80
CA LEU A 28 -8.63 -0.49 4.22
C LEU A 28 -9.25 -1.76 3.60
N PHE A 29 -8.44 -2.70 3.09
CA PHE A 29 -8.95 -3.94 2.52
C PHE A 29 -9.72 -4.80 3.52
N GLY A 30 -9.42 -4.71 4.82
CA GLY A 30 -10.17 -5.44 5.87
C GLY A 30 -11.67 -5.10 5.89
N PRO A 31 -12.06 -3.85 6.20
CA PRO A 31 -13.46 -3.44 6.20
C PRO A 31 -14.09 -3.37 4.81
N THR A 32 -13.32 -3.12 3.74
CA THR A 32 -13.88 -3.10 2.37
C THR A 32 -14.15 -4.51 1.84
N ALA A 33 -13.42 -5.53 2.30
CA ALA A 33 -13.63 -6.92 1.90
C ALA A 33 -14.99 -7.49 2.31
N SER A 34 -15.49 -7.17 3.51
CA SER A 34 -16.83 -7.56 3.92
C SER A 34 -17.91 -6.89 3.05
N ARG A 35 -17.70 -5.62 2.68
CA ARG A 35 -18.56 -4.90 1.73
C ARG A 35 -18.52 -5.52 0.33
N PHE A 36 -17.36 -5.97 -0.15
CA PHE A 36 -17.26 -6.68 -1.42
C PHE A 36 -17.96 -8.05 -1.39
N GLN A 37 -17.95 -8.74 -0.25
CA GLN A 37 -18.68 -9.99 -0.07
C GLN A 37 -20.20 -9.78 -0.22
N GLU A 38 -20.73 -8.75 0.43
CA GLU A 38 -22.16 -8.40 0.38
C GLU A 38 -22.57 -7.85 -1.00
N ALA A 39 -21.76 -6.96 -1.59
CA ALA A 39 -22.10 -6.27 -2.83
C ALA A 39 -21.92 -7.14 -4.10
N MET A 40 -20.94 -8.05 -4.11
CA MET A 40 -20.64 -8.89 -5.29
C MET A 40 -21.03 -10.37 -5.11
N GLY A 41 -21.60 -10.77 -3.97
CA GLY A 41 -21.97 -12.17 -3.71
C GLY A 41 -20.77 -13.13 -3.73
N LEU A 42 -19.57 -12.62 -3.45
CA LEU A 42 -18.33 -13.39 -3.55
C LEU A 42 -18.26 -14.46 -2.47
N SER A 43 -17.70 -15.62 -2.81
CA SER A 43 -17.46 -16.68 -1.82
C SER A 43 -16.46 -16.20 -0.76
N PRO A 44 -16.57 -16.66 0.51
CA PRO A 44 -15.66 -16.28 1.59
C PRO A 44 -14.18 -16.55 1.25
N MET A 45 -13.92 -17.57 0.44
CA MET A 45 -12.58 -17.89 -0.06
C MET A 45 -12.02 -16.82 -0.99
N ALA A 46 -12.82 -16.33 -1.95
CA ALA A 46 -12.39 -15.29 -2.89
C ALA A 46 -12.08 -13.96 -2.17
N VAL A 47 -12.89 -13.61 -1.18
CA VAL A 47 -12.67 -12.44 -0.32
C VAL A 47 -11.41 -12.60 0.52
N GLY A 48 -11.19 -13.80 1.09
CA GLY A 48 -9.96 -14.14 1.79
C GLY A 48 -8.71 -13.96 0.92
N PHE A 49 -8.75 -14.41 -0.33
CA PHE A 49 -7.64 -14.17 -1.28
C PHE A 49 -7.45 -12.69 -1.59
N LEU A 50 -8.53 -11.93 -1.78
CA LEU A 50 -8.47 -10.49 -2.09
C LEU A 50 -7.80 -9.69 -0.97
N VAL A 51 -8.05 -10.05 0.29
CA VAL A 51 -7.36 -9.46 1.47
C VAL A 51 -5.94 -10.00 1.63
N ALA A 52 -5.70 -11.28 1.33
CA ALA A 52 -4.39 -11.92 1.50
C ALA A 52 -3.35 -11.44 0.47
N MET A 53 -3.75 -11.12 -0.76
CA MET A 53 -2.83 -10.68 -1.83
C MET A 53 -1.96 -9.45 -1.48
N PRO A 54 -2.51 -8.33 -0.96
CA PRO A 54 -1.69 -7.18 -0.57
C PRO A 54 -0.78 -7.51 0.62
N ALA A 55 -1.23 -8.32 1.58
CA ALA A 55 -0.40 -8.74 2.72
C ALA A 55 0.76 -9.65 2.29
N LEU A 56 0.50 -10.61 1.40
CA LEU A 56 1.50 -11.52 0.84
C LEU A 56 2.54 -10.75 0.02
N SER A 57 2.08 -9.86 -0.87
CA SER A 57 2.95 -9.02 -1.68
C SER A 57 3.80 -8.09 -0.81
N GLY A 58 3.22 -7.49 0.23
CA GLY A 58 3.94 -6.64 1.19
C GLY A 58 5.01 -7.40 1.99
N SER A 59 4.75 -8.65 2.38
CA SER A 59 5.72 -9.51 3.05
C SER A 59 6.90 -9.88 2.14
N LEU A 60 6.60 -10.32 0.91
CA LEU A 60 7.61 -10.70 -0.09
C LEU A 60 8.51 -9.51 -0.46
N LEU A 61 7.91 -8.34 -0.68
CA LEU A 61 8.64 -7.13 -1.06
C LEU A 61 9.53 -6.61 0.07
N ARG A 62 9.26 -6.99 1.33
CA ARG A 62 10.00 -6.50 2.50
C ARG A 62 11.48 -6.88 2.45
N ILE A 63 11.84 -8.06 1.97
CA ILE A 63 13.23 -8.54 1.91
C ILE A 63 14.06 -7.77 0.87
N PRO A 64 13.67 -7.72 -0.43
CA PRO A 64 14.44 -7.00 -1.44
C PRO A 64 14.41 -5.48 -1.21
N PHE A 65 13.29 -4.90 -0.74
CA PHE A 65 13.25 -3.46 -0.46
C PHE A 65 14.09 -3.08 0.76
N SER A 66 14.14 -3.90 1.82
CA SER A 66 15.01 -3.62 2.97
C SER A 66 16.49 -3.65 2.56
N ALA A 67 16.90 -4.66 1.79
CA ALA A 67 18.26 -4.74 1.25
C ALA A 67 18.59 -3.57 0.30
N TRP A 68 17.61 -3.07 -0.45
CA TRP A 68 17.80 -1.94 -1.34
C TRP A 68 17.90 -0.59 -0.60
N VAL A 69 17.16 -0.43 0.51
CA VAL A 69 17.30 0.70 1.43
C VAL A 69 18.68 0.74 2.07
N ASP A 70 19.21 -0.41 2.47
CA ASP A 70 20.53 -0.51 3.11
C ASP A 70 21.68 -0.16 2.15
N THR A 71 21.52 -0.43 0.86
CA THR A 71 22.58 -0.21 -0.15
C THR A 71 22.52 1.16 -0.85
N THR A 72 21.33 1.73 -1.06
CA THR A 72 21.16 2.99 -1.83
C THR A 72 20.57 4.17 -1.04
N GLY A 73 20.29 3.96 0.25
CA GLY A 73 19.70 4.94 1.16
C GLY A 73 18.17 5.02 1.04
N GLY A 74 17.48 5.13 2.18
CA GLY A 74 16.01 4.97 2.27
C GLY A 74 15.14 5.97 1.50
N ARG A 75 15.72 7.04 0.94
CA ARG A 75 14.95 8.08 0.24
C ARG A 75 14.38 7.62 -1.10
N LYS A 76 15.14 6.85 -1.90
CA LYS A 76 14.69 6.37 -3.22
C LYS A 76 13.67 5.23 -3.11
N PRO A 77 13.89 4.18 -2.30
CA PRO A 77 12.93 3.07 -2.19
C PRO A 77 11.60 3.51 -1.59
N PHE A 78 11.63 4.44 -0.63
CA PHE A 78 10.42 5.00 -0.02
C PHE A 78 9.55 5.79 -1.02
N LEU A 79 10.16 6.63 -1.85
CA LEU A 79 9.44 7.37 -2.90
C LEU A 79 8.87 6.42 -3.96
N VAL A 80 9.59 5.36 -4.31
CA VAL A 80 9.11 4.32 -5.25
C VAL A 80 7.91 3.57 -4.66
N LEU A 81 7.98 3.14 -3.40
CA LEU A 81 6.88 2.48 -2.70
C LEU A 81 5.64 3.38 -2.60
N LEU A 82 5.83 4.66 -2.30
CA LEU A 82 4.74 5.64 -2.25
C LEU A 82 4.10 5.82 -3.63
N GLY A 83 4.91 5.91 -4.70
CA GLY A 83 4.43 6.01 -6.07
C GLY A 83 3.68 4.76 -6.54
N LEU A 84 4.18 3.57 -6.20
CA LEU A 84 3.51 2.29 -6.48
C LEU A 84 2.17 2.17 -5.73
N SER A 85 2.13 2.61 -4.48
CA SER A 85 0.88 2.65 -3.69
C SER A 85 -0.16 3.57 -4.34
N LEU A 86 0.25 4.78 -4.75
CA LEU A 86 -0.62 5.72 -5.47
C LEU A 86 -1.13 5.12 -6.78
N ALA A 87 -0.25 4.50 -7.58
CA ALA A 87 -0.64 3.84 -8.83
C ALA A 87 -1.62 2.68 -8.58
N GLY A 88 -1.38 1.87 -7.55
CA GLY A 88 -2.27 0.78 -7.15
C GLY A 88 -3.65 1.26 -6.71
N MET A 89 -3.73 2.31 -5.88
CA MET A 89 -5.01 2.90 -5.47
C MET A 89 -5.76 3.56 -6.62
N LEU A 90 -5.05 4.24 -7.53
CA LEU A 90 -5.66 4.81 -8.74
C LEU A 90 -6.21 3.71 -9.67
N GLY A 91 -5.46 2.62 -9.86
CA GLY A 91 -5.91 1.46 -10.62
C GLY A 91 -7.16 0.83 -10.02
N LEU A 92 -7.16 0.60 -8.71
CA LEU A 92 -8.33 0.09 -7.98
C LEU A 92 -9.54 1.03 -8.12
N SER A 93 -9.34 2.34 -7.93
CA SER A 93 -10.39 3.34 -8.08
C SER A 93 -10.96 3.36 -9.50
N LEU A 94 -10.12 3.31 -10.53
CA LEU A 94 -10.57 3.27 -11.92
C LEU A 94 -11.36 2.01 -12.23
N VAL A 95 -10.91 0.85 -11.76
CA VAL A 95 -11.63 -0.42 -11.95
C VAL A 95 -13.01 -0.36 -11.29
N ILE A 96 -13.09 0.17 -10.07
CA ILE A 96 -14.36 0.34 -9.36
C ILE A 96 -15.30 1.29 -10.13
N THR A 97 -14.79 2.44 -10.59
CA THR A 97 -15.61 3.44 -11.29
C THR A 97 -16.04 2.99 -12.70
N PHE A 98 -15.18 2.31 -13.46
CA PHE A 98 -15.49 1.91 -14.85
C PHE A 98 -16.26 0.59 -14.94
N PHE A 99 -15.95 -0.41 -14.11
CA PHE A 99 -16.54 -1.76 -14.23
C PHE A 99 -17.69 -2.03 -13.26
N TYR A 100 -17.80 -1.29 -12.15
CA TYR A 100 -18.90 -1.42 -11.17
C TYR A 100 -19.63 -0.10 -10.87
N PRO A 101 -20.16 0.62 -11.87
CA PRO A 101 -20.89 1.87 -11.63
C PRO A 101 -22.22 1.70 -10.88
N GLN A 102 -22.76 0.47 -10.75
CA GLN A 102 -24.13 0.21 -10.25
C GLN A 102 -24.20 -0.51 -8.88
N GLY A 103 -23.09 -0.75 -8.19
CA GLY A 103 -23.05 -1.53 -6.94
C GLY A 103 -22.71 -0.77 -5.65
N LEU A 104 -22.55 0.56 -5.71
CA LEU A 104 -22.09 1.41 -4.59
C LEU A 104 -23.07 2.54 -4.23
N THR A 105 -24.35 2.39 -4.58
CA THR A 105 -25.45 3.19 -4.00
C THR A 105 -26.09 2.48 -2.84
#